data_AF-A0AAY5EVM2-F1
#
_entry.id   AF-A0AAY5EVM2-F1
#
_cell.length_a   1.000
_cell.length_b   1.000
_cell.length_c   1.000
_cell.angle_alpha   90.00
_cell.angle_beta   90.00
_cell.angle_gamma   90.00
#
_symmetry.space_group_name_H-M   'P 1'
#
loop_
_entity.id
_entity.type
_entity.pdbx_description
1 polymer ?
#
loop_
_entity_poly.entity_id
_entity_poly.type
_entity_poly.pdbx_seq_one_letter_code
_entity_poly.pdbx_strand_id
1 'polypeptide(L)'
;MAASLSNVDEIRDRVILGEFGVKNVHSTDFPGNYPGYDDIWNLKKFKRNFRVDVVHMDENTLEFDMVGIDASIANAFRRILLAEVPTMAVEKVFIYNNTSIIQDEILAHRLGLIPIKADPRLFEYRNNGDEEGTEIDTIQLQMKVKCTRNPRASKDSSDPKELYLNHMVYSRHMTWVPIGNQADVFADVKIGPVHGDILLAQLRPGQELDIVMHCVKGLGKDHAKFSPVATASYRLLPEITLLQTVEGETAERLKRCFSPGVIEVENIDGRTPSKVTYRLRIAADF
;
A
#
# COMPACT_ATOMS: atom_id res chain seq x y z
N MET A 1 -40.91 9.10 -26.06
CA MET A 1 -40.17 10.39 -26.11
C MET A 1 -38.70 10.04 -26.15
N ALA A 2 -38.00 10.38 -27.23
CA ALA A 2 -36.56 10.12 -27.33
C ALA A 2 -35.83 10.99 -26.29
N ALA A 3 -34.98 10.38 -25.46
CA ALA A 3 -34.09 11.14 -24.58
C ALA A 3 -33.22 12.08 -25.44
N SER A 4 -33.01 13.32 -24.99
CA SER A 4 -32.07 14.23 -25.64
C SER A 4 -30.66 13.62 -25.62
N LEU A 5 -29.86 13.89 -26.66
CA LEU A 5 -28.47 13.42 -26.76
C LEU A 5 -27.66 13.76 -25.48
N SER A 6 -27.93 14.91 -24.87
CA SER A 6 -27.32 15.33 -23.59
C SER A 6 -27.53 14.34 -22.44
N ASN A 7 -28.71 13.73 -22.35
CA ASN A 7 -29.03 12.78 -21.29
C ASN A 7 -28.34 11.43 -21.54
N VAL A 8 -28.08 11.10 -22.81
CA VAL A 8 -27.37 9.87 -23.18
C VAL A 8 -25.88 10.00 -22.83
N ASP A 9 -25.26 11.15 -23.12
CA ASP A 9 -23.87 11.41 -22.74
C ASP A 9 -23.68 11.38 -21.21
N GLU A 10 -24.61 11.96 -20.45
CA GLU A 10 -24.56 11.93 -18.98
C GLU A 10 -24.65 10.50 -18.43
N ILE A 11 -25.49 9.64 -19.02
CA ILE A 11 -25.62 8.24 -18.61
C ILE A 11 -24.33 7.45 -18.90
N ARG A 12 -23.63 7.76 -19.99
CA ARG A 12 -22.44 7.02 -20.45
C ARG A 12 -21.17 7.44 -19.74
N ASP A 13 -21.02 8.74 -19.49
CA ASP A 13 -19.73 9.30 -19.06
C ASP A 13 -19.69 9.63 -17.56
N ARG A 14 -20.83 9.65 -16.86
CA ARG A 14 -20.91 10.14 -15.46
C ARG A 14 -21.63 9.18 -14.53
N VAL A 15 -20.94 8.81 -13.46
CA VAL A 15 -21.52 8.15 -12.28
C VAL A 15 -22.09 9.24 -11.36
N ILE A 16 -23.41 9.25 -11.14
CA ILE A 16 -24.09 10.31 -10.38
C ILE A 16 -24.37 9.83 -8.96
N LEU A 17 -23.91 10.59 -7.97
CA LEU A 17 -24.23 10.35 -6.57
C LEU A 17 -25.54 11.08 -6.21
N GLY A 18 -26.61 10.32 -5.95
CA GLY A 18 -27.86 10.84 -5.41
C GLY A 18 -27.94 10.66 -3.88
N GLU A 19 -28.94 11.28 -3.26
CA GLU A 19 -29.16 11.21 -1.80
C GLU A 19 -29.38 9.77 -1.31
N PHE A 20 -30.17 8.97 -2.05
CA PHE A 20 -30.56 7.62 -1.66
C PHE A 20 -29.75 6.50 -2.35
N GLY A 21 -28.85 6.85 -3.28
CA GLY A 21 -28.09 5.86 -4.04
C GLY A 21 -27.33 6.42 -5.23
N VAL A 22 -26.47 5.58 -5.81
CA VAL A 22 -25.63 5.91 -6.95
C VAL A 22 -26.30 5.47 -8.24
N LYS A 23 -26.30 6.33 -9.25
CA LYS A 23 -26.83 6.07 -10.60
C LYS A 23 -25.70 5.90 -11.61
N ASN A 24 -25.98 5.23 -12.72
CA ASN A 24 -25.05 5.00 -13.83
C ASN A 24 -23.76 4.26 -13.42
N VAL A 25 -23.89 3.20 -12.61
CA VAL A 25 -22.73 2.47 -12.05
C VAL A 25 -22.08 1.47 -13.02
N HIS A 26 -22.72 1.19 -14.16
CA HIS A 26 -22.27 0.18 -15.12
C HIS A 26 -21.62 0.85 -16.33
N SER A 27 -20.54 0.25 -16.84
CA SER A 27 -20.00 0.60 -18.16
C SER A 27 -21.02 0.20 -19.25
N THR A 28 -21.38 1.14 -20.11
CA THR A 28 -22.37 0.91 -21.18
C THR A 28 -21.84 1.26 -22.57
N ASP A 29 -20.56 1.60 -22.69
CA ASP A 29 -19.83 1.95 -23.90
C ASP A 29 -19.47 0.72 -24.76
N PHE A 30 -20.45 -0.16 -24.97
CA PHE A 30 -20.33 -1.36 -25.80
C PHE A 30 -21.11 -1.22 -27.12
N PRO A 31 -20.65 -1.87 -28.20
CA PRO A 31 -21.33 -1.82 -29.49
C PRO A 31 -22.80 -2.25 -29.41
N GLY A 32 -23.69 -1.42 -29.96
CA GLY A 32 -25.13 -1.72 -30.05
C GLY A 32 -25.97 -1.21 -28.87
N ASN A 33 -25.36 -0.66 -27.81
CA ASN A 33 -26.11 -0.12 -26.68
C ASN A 33 -26.81 1.21 -26.97
N TYR A 34 -26.20 2.06 -27.81
CA TYR A 34 -26.71 3.39 -28.10
C TYR A 34 -26.83 3.65 -29.60
N PRO A 35 -27.97 4.19 -30.08
CA PRO A 35 -28.10 4.59 -31.47
C PRO A 35 -27.24 5.84 -31.75
N GLY A 36 -26.47 5.82 -32.84
CA GLY A 36 -25.65 6.96 -33.28
C GLY A 36 -24.23 7.02 -32.70
N TYR A 37 -23.86 6.10 -31.80
CA TYR A 37 -22.49 5.99 -31.28
C TYR A 37 -21.76 4.78 -31.89
N ASP A 38 -20.49 4.99 -32.22
CA ASP A 38 -19.58 3.92 -32.63
C ASP A 38 -18.63 3.57 -31.48
N ASP A 39 -19.05 2.56 -30.72
CA ASP A 39 -18.33 2.00 -29.58
C ASP A 39 -17.56 0.72 -29.94
N ILE A 40 -17.34 0.48 -31.24
CA ILE A 40 -16.48 -0.62 -31.69
C ILE A 40 -15.04 -0.36 -31.22
N TRP A 41 -14.41 -1.42 -30.71
CA TRP A 41 -13.04 -1.34 -30.21
C TRP A 41 -12.09 -0.81 -31.28
N ASN A 42 -11.37 0.27 -30.96
CA ASN A 42 -10.42 0.89 -31.86
C ASN A 42 -9.16 1.31 -31.11
N LEU A 43 -8.05 0.63 -31.41
CA LEU A 43 -6.75 0.88 -30.77
C LEU A 43 -6.24 2.32 -30.98
N LYS A 44 -6.51 2.93 -32.14
CA LYS A 44 -6.08 4.32 -32.42
C LYS A 44 -6.86 5.32 -31.56
N LYS A 45 -8.17 5.09 -31.38
CA LYS A 45 -9.03 5.88 -30.49
C LYS A 45 -8.53 5.76 -29.04
N PHE A 46 -8.28 4.54 -28.58
CA PHE A 46 -7.74 4.27 -27.24
C PHE A 46 -6.39 4.98 -27.02
N LYS A 47 -5.41 4.77 -27.91
CA LYS A 47 -4.07 5.36 -27.77
C LYS A 47 -4.07 6.90 -27.76
N ARG A 48 -5.01 7.54 -28.45
CA ARG A 48 -5.15 9.00 -28.44
C ARG A 48 -5.74 9.53 -27.13
N ASN A 49 -6.63 8.76 -26.51
CA ASN A 49 -7.36 9.18 -25.32
C ASN A 49 -6.66 8.78 -24.01
N PHE A 50 -5.90 7.70 -24.03
CA PHE A 50 -5.20 7.19 -22.87
C PHE A 50 -4.03 8.11 -22.48
N ARG A 51 -4.05 8.60 -21.23
CA ARG A 51 -2.94 9.36 -20.64
C ARG A 51 -2.76 8.99 -19.17
N VAL A 52 -1.54 9.17 -18.69
CA VAL A 52 -1.16 8.93 -17.31
C VAL A 52 -0.46 10.17 -16.79
N ASP A 53 -0.99 10.74 -15.72
CA ASP A 53 -0.48 11.96 -15.10
C ASP A 53 -0.03 11.62 -13.67
N VAL A 54 1.26 11.74 -13.37
CA VAL A 54 1.77 11.47 -12.01
C VAL A 54 1.58 12.73 -11.16
N VAL A 55 0.79 12.62 -10.10
CA VAL A 55 0.44 13.74 -9.22
C VAL A 55 1.48 13.87 -8.11
N HIS A 56 1.83 12.75 -7.48
CA HIS A 56 2.72 12.72 -6.32
C HIS A 56 3.57 11.44 -6.31
N MET A 57 4.83 11.54 -5.88
CA MET A 57 5.74 10.41 -5.78
C MET A 57 6.77 10.64 -4.67
N ASP A 58 6.72 9.80 -3.64
CA ASP A 58 7.75 9.70 -2.59
C ASP A 58 8.51 8.38 -2.69
N GLU A 59 9.36 8.09 -1.70
CA GLU A 59 10.10 6.83 -1.59
C GLU A 59 9.19 5.60 -1.47
N ASN A 60 8.05 5.72 -0.77
CA ASN A 60 7.15 4.59 -0.47
C ASN A 60 5.71 4.81 -0.97
N THR A 61 5.39 5.98 -1.54
CA THR A 61 4.04 6.35 -1.98
C THR A 61 4.07 6.83 -3.43
N LEU A 62 3.01 6.52 -4.16
CA LEU A 62 2.83 6.96 -5.56
C LEU A 62 1.34 7.23 -5.80
N GLU A 63 1.03 8.44 -6.25
CA GLU A 63 -0.31 8.85 -6.69
C GLU A 63 -0.24 9.30 -8.16
N PHE A 64 -1.11 8.74 -8.98
CA PHE A 64 -1.19 9.04 -10.40
C PHE A 64 -2.61 8.85 -10.92
N ASP A 65 -2.95 9.63 -11.94
CA ASP A 65 -4.23 9.57 -12.64
C ASP A 65 -4.10 8.74 -13.91
N MET A 66 -5.06 7.85 -14.14
CA MET A 66 -5.22 7.11 -15.40
C MET A 66 -6.50 7.57 -16.10
N VAL A 67 -6.36 8.26 -17.23
CA VAL A 67 -7.50 8.78 -17.99
C VAL A 67 -7.69 7.96 -19.26
N GLY A 68 -8.94 7.60 -19.57
CA GLY A 68 -9.30 6.87 -20.79
C GLY A 68 -9.17 5.34 -20.70
N ILE A 69 -9.22 4.78 -19.49
CA ILE A 69 -9.22 3.33 -19.24
C ILE A 69 -10.54 2.91 -18.57
N ASP A 70 -11.00 1.70 -18.88
CA ASP A 70 -12.18 1.12 -18.22
C ASP A 70 -11.85 0.61 -16.81
N ALA A 71 -12.87 0.61 -15.94
CA ALA A 71 -12.76 0.17 -14.56
C ALA A 71 -12.31 -1.30 -14.43
N SER A 72 -12.63 -2.16 -15.40
CA SER A 72 -12.21 -3.57 -15.38
C SER A 72 -10.69 -3.73 -15.41
N ILE A 73 -10.00 -2.96 -16.24
CA ILE A 73 -8.53 -3.02 -16.38
C ILE A 73 -7.86 -2.33 -15.19
N ALA A 74 -8.38 -1.18 -14.75
CA ALA A 74 -7.88 -0.51 -13.54
C ALA A 74 -7.98 -1.43 -12.30
N ASN A 75 -9.11 -2.13 -12.15
CA ASN A 75 -9.29 -3.11 -11.08
C ASN A 75 -8.41 -4.35 -11.25
N ALA A 76 -8.09 -4.76 -12.49
CA ALA A 76 -7.14 -5.83 -12.75
C ALA A 76 -5.74 -5.45 -12.23
N PHE A 77 -5.24 -4.25 -12.54
CA PHE A 77 -3.97 -3.76 -11.99
C PHE A 77 -3.97 -3.73 -10.47
N ARG A 78 -5.03 -3.19 -9.85
CA ARG A 78 -5.19 -3.18 -8.39
C ARG A 78 -5.10 -4.59 -7.80
N ARG A 79 -5.76 -5.58 -8.41
CA ARG A 79 -5.74 -6.98 -7.96
C ARG A 79 -4.37 -7.63 -8.13
N ILE A 80 -3.69 -7.37 -9.25
CA ILE A 80 -2.34 -7.88 -9.51
C ILE A 80 -1.37 -7.33 -8.46
N LEU A 81 -1.41 -6.03 -8.19
CA LEU A 81 -0.55 -5.39 -7.17
C LEU A 81 -0.77 -5.98 -5.77
N LEU A 82 -2.00 -6.34 -5.41
CA LEU A 82 -2.32 -6.92 -4.11
C LEU A 82 -1.96 -8.41 -3.98
N ALA A 83 -2.02 -9.18 -5.07
CA ALA A 83 -2.04 -10.65 -4.97
C ALA A 83 -1.03 -11.37 -5.85
N GLU A 84 -0.64 -10.82 -7.01
CA GLU A 84 0.12 -11.55 -8.04
C GLU A 84 1.54 -11.03 -8.24
N VAL A 85 1.91 -9.91 -7.62
CA VAL A 85 3.30 -9.44 -7.60
C VAL A 85 4.07 -10.19 -6.49
N PRO A 86 5.14 -10.93 -6.82
CA PRO A 86 5.88 -11.72 -5.84
C PRO A 86 6.81 -10.87 -4.99
N THR A 87 7.01 -11.31 -3.74
CA THR A 87 7.99 -10.71 -2.80
C THR A 87 8.73 -11.78 -2.01
N MET A 88 9.79 -11.37 -1.31
CA MET A 88 10.54 -12.22 -0.39
C MET A 88 10.01 -12.06 1.03
N ALA A 89 9.61 -13.15 1.68
CA ALA A 89 9.19 -13.14 3.08
C ALA A 89 9.62 -14.42 3.80
N VAL A 90 9.67 -14.38 5.14
CA VAL A 90 10.03 -15.53 5.97
C VAL A 90 8.92 -16.59 5.90
N GLU A 91 9.30 -17.83 5.61
CA GLU A 91 8.37 -18.97 5.60
C GLU A 91 8.70 -20.03 6.63
N LYS A 92 9.98 -20.43 6.74
CA LYS A 92 10.41 -21.39 7.75
C LYS A 92 11.19 -20.68 8.84
N VAL A 93 10.87 -21.02 10.09
CA VAL A 93 11.51 -20.50 11.28
C VAL A 93 11.99 -21.69 12.11
N PHE A 94 13.30 -21.85 12.21
CA PHE A 94 13.96 -22.85 13.02
C PHE A 94 14.34 -22.23 14.35
N ILE A 95 13.73 -22.70 15.42
CA ILE A 95 13.95 -22.20 16.79
C ILE A 95 14.88 -23.19 17.49
N TYR A 96 16.08 -22.75 17.85
CA TYR A 96 17.02 -23.56 18.62
C TYR A 96 16.79 -23.42 20.12
N ASN A 97 16.55 -22.18 20.57
CA ASN A 97 16.19 -21.91 21.95
C ASN A 97 15.28 -20.68 22.03
N ASN A 98 14.06 -20.86 22.54
CA ASN A 98 13.17 -19.77 22.93
C ASN A 98 12.81 -19.93 24.41
N THR A 99 13.38 -19.07 25.25
CA THR A 99 13.03 -18.98 26.69
C THR A 99 12.24 -17.72 27.00
N SER A 100 11.73 -17.04 25.97
CA SER A 100 10.89 -15.86 26.12
C SER A 100 9.47 -16.23 26.57
N ILE A 101 8.66 -15.21 26.87
CA ILE A 101 7.25 -15.38 27.24
C ILE A 101 6.39 -15.63 25.98
N ILE A 102 6.86 -15.22 24.81
CA ILE A 102 6.12 -15.36 23.55
C ILE A 102 6.25 -16.80 23.07
N GLN A 103 5.11 -17.41 22.76
CA GLN A 103 5.05 -18.76 22.19
C GLN A 103 5.70 -18.81 20.81
N ASP A 104 6.27 -19.97 20.48
CA ASP A 104 7.01 -20.21 19.25
C ASP A 104 6.20 -19.89 18.00
N GLU A 105 4.94 -20.31 17.96
CA GLU A 105 4.04 -20.11 16.81
C GLU A 105 3.71 -18.63 16.61
N ILE A 106 3.49 -17.91 17.71
CA ILE A 106 3.19 -16.47 17.68
C ILE A 106 4.43 -15.69 17.24
N LEU A 107 5.61 -16.08 17.73
CA LEU A 107 6.86 -15.47 17.30
C LEU A 107 7.13 -15.72 15.82
N ALA A 108 6.98 -16.97 15.35
CA ALA A 108 7.14 -17.33 13.95
C ALA A 108 6.18 -16.56 13.03
N HIS A 109 4.90 -16.43 13.44
CA HIS A 109 3.92 -15.64 12.69
C HIS A 109 4.33 -14.15 12.59
N ARG A 110 4.82 -13.55 13.67
CA ARG A 110 5.31 -12.16 13.65
C ARG A 110 6.53 -11.99 12.75
N LEU A 111 7.48 -12.93 12.80
CA LEU A 111 8.66 -12.93 11.93
C LEU A 111 8.27 -13.05 10.45
N GLY A 112 7.23 -13.83 10.15
CA GLY A 112 6.65 -13.96 8.81
C GLY A 112 6.14 -12.66 8.19
N LEU A 113 5.69 -11.71 9.01
CA LEU A 113 5.09 -10.44 8.55
C LEU A 113 6.11 -9.31 8.39
N ILE A 114 7.39 -9.54 8.66
CA ILE A 114 8.42 -8.52 8.51
C ILE A 114 8.80 -8.43 7.02
N PRO A 115 8.66 -7.25 6.39
CA PRO A 115 9.08 -7.08 5.01
C PRO A 115 10.61 -7.17 4.91
N ILE A 116 11.09 -8.01 3.99
CA ILE A 116 12.52 -8.21 3.74
C ILE A 116 12.94 -7.38 2.52
N LYS A 117 14.02 -6.63 2.68
CA LYS A 117 14.66 -5.87 1.62
C LYS A 117 15.53 -6.79 0.78
N ALA A 118 14.90 -7.52 -0.15
CA ALA A 118 15.55 -8.33 -1.15
C ALA A 118 14.76 -8.26 -2.46
N ASP A 119 15.44 -8.14 -3.60
CA ASP A 119 14.79 -8.06 -4.90
C ASP A 119 14.29 -9.45 -5.33
N PRO A 120 12.96 -9.70 -5.38
CA PRO A 120 12.41 -11.01 -5.70
C PRO A 120 12.70 -11.45 -7.14
N ARG A 121 13.17 -10.55 -8.02
CA ARG A 121 13.51 -10.89 -9.42
C ARG A 121 14.80 -11.69 -9.53
N LEU A 122 15.67 -11.58 -8.53
CA LEU A 122 16.97 -12.28 -8.49
C LEU A 122 16.85 -13.71 -7.92
N PHE A 123 15.68 -14.07 -7.38
CA PHE A 123 15.43 -15.37 -6.79
C PHE A 123 14.37 -16.15 -7.59
N GLU A 124 14.55 -17.46 -7.64
CA GLU A 124 13.58 -18.39 -8.21
C GLU A 124 12.54 -18.83 -7.18
N TYR A 125 11.46 -19.46 -7.64
CA TYR A 125 10.51 -20.10 -6.74
C TYR A 125 11.10 -21.40 -6.23
N ARG A 126 10.96 -21.63 -4.92
CA ARG A 126 11.37 -22.89 -4.31
C ARG A 126 10.51 -24.04 -4.83
N ASN A 127 11.14 -25.17 -5.14
CA ASN A 127 10.44 -26.37 -5.58
C ASN A 127 9.69 -27.05 -4.42
N ASN A 128 8.56 -27.68 -4.74
CA ASN A 128 7.78 -28.42 -3.75
C ASN A 128 8.58 -29.61 -3.20
N GLY A 129 8.78 -29.65 -1.88
CA GLY A 129 9.49 -30.73 -1.18
C GLY A 129 10.96 -30.45 -0.88
N ASP A 130 11.50 -29.29 -1.28
CA ASP A 130 12.85 -28.86 -0.88
C ASP A 130 12.82 -28.11 0.47
N GLU A 131 13.31 -28.76 1.52
CA GLU A 131 13.32 -28.22 2.87
C GLU A 131 14.57 -27.36 3.16
N GLU A 132 15.73 -27.75 2.62
CA GLU A 132 17.01 -27.08 2.88
C GLU A 132 17.07 -25.74 2.14
N GLY A 133 16.64 -25.72 0.87
CA GLY A 133 16.77 -24.55 0.01
C GLY A 133 18.20 -24.32 -0.47
N THR A 134 18.32 -23.62 -1.58
CA THR A 134 19.59 -23.36 -2.26
C THR A 134 19.92 -21.86 -2.25
N GLU A 135 21.12 -21.53 -2.75
CA GLU A 135 21.56 -20.16 -2.95
C GLU A 135 20.69 -19.34 -3.93
N ILE A 136 19.87 -20.00 -4.75
CA ILE A 136 19.09 -19.37 -5.83
C ILE A 136 17.65 -19.03 -5.39
N ASP A 137 17.10 -19.79 -4.44
CA ASP A 137 15.68 -19.68 -4.04
C ASP A 137 15.48 -19.17 -2.62
N THR A 138 16.55 -19.09 -1.81
CA THR A 138 16.43 -18.89 -0.36
C THR A 138 17.41 -17.88 0.19
N ILE A 139 16.92 -17.07 1.14
CA ILE A 139 17.75 -16.19 1.96
C ILE A 139 17.66 -16.64 3.41
N GLN A 140 18.82 -16.86 4.04
CA GLN A 140 18.88 -17.18 5.47
C GLN A 140 19.15 -15.94 6.31
N LEU A 141 18.30 -15.73 7.31
CA LEU A 141 18.48 -14.72 8.35
C LEU A 141 18.62 -15.41 9.70
N GLN A 142 19.48 -14.89 10.57
CA GLN A 142 19.65 -15.38 11.92
C GLN A 142 19.36 -14.26 12.92
N MET A 143 18.76 -14.62 14.05
CA MET A 143 18.56 -13.71 15.17
C MET A 143 18.96 -14.42 16.46
N LYS A 144 19.99 -13.89 17.13
CA LYS A 144 20.48 -14.40 18.40
C LYS A 144 20.56 -13.29 19.43
N VAL A 145 19.65 -13.29 20.41
CA VAL A 145 19.54 -12.23 21.41
C VAL A 145 19.44 -12.82 22.81
N LYS A 146 20.30 -12.35 23.71
CA LYS A 146 20.30 -12.71 25.12
C LYS A 146 20.10 -11.47 25.97
N CYS A 147 19.10 -11.50 26.85
CA CYS A 147 18.80 -10.40 27.76
C CYS A 147 19.62 -10.53 29.05
N THR A 148 20.30 -9.45 29.43
CA THR A 148 21.14 -9.41 30.64
C THR A 148 20.84 -8.18 31.46
N ARG A 149 21.12 -8.25 32.78
CA ARG A 149 20.98 -7.10 33.68
C ARG A 149 22.15 -6.15 33.45
N ASN A 150 21.85 -4.86 33.30
CA ASN A 150 22.87 -3.84 33.13
C ASN A 150 23.60 -3.58 34.48
N PRO A 151 24.91 -3.83 34.58
CA PRO A 151 25.66 -3.59 35.82
C PRO A 151 25.81 -2.10 36.14
N ARG A 152 25.62 -1.21 35.15
CA ARG A 152 25.79 0.24 35.27
C ARG A 152 24.49 0.99 35.56
N ALA A 153 23.38 0.28 35.73
CA ALA A 153 22.10 0.91 36.01
C ALA A 153 22.11 1.61 37.38
N SER A 154 21.42 2.76 37.48
CA SER A 154 21.22 3.42 38.77
C SER A 154 20.41 2.49 39.69
N LYS A 155 20.70 2.52 41.00
CA LYS A 155 19.94 1.71 41.98
C LYS A 155 18.49 2.19 42.12
N ASP A 156 18.21 3.42 41.72
CA ASP A 156 16.91 4.08 41.85
C ASP A 156 16.11 4.12 40.54
N SER A 157 16.72 3.73 39.40
CA SER A 157 16.03 3.74 38.11
C SER A 157 14.98 2.62 38.05
N SER A 158 13.73 2.99 37.79
CA SER A 158 12.63 2.03 37.58
C SER A 158 12.46 1.64 36.11
N ASP A 159 13.15 2.32 35.20
CA ASP A 159 12.98 2.13 33.76
C ASP A 159 13.65 0.83 33.27
N PRO A 160 12.88 -0.09 32.64
CA PRO A 160 13.43 -1.35 32.11
C PRO A 160 14.54 -1.16 31.08
N LYS A 161 14.54 -0.01 30.37
CA LYS A 161 15.56 0.35 29.38
C LYS A 161 16.94 0.62 29.99
N GLU A 162 16.97 1.15 31.20
CA GLU A 162 18.22 1.39 31.93
C GLU A 162 18.67 0.13 32.67
N LEU A 163 17.72 -0.60 33.24
CA LEU A 163 17.97 -1.81 34.04
C LEU A 163 18.44 -3.01 33.22
N TYR A 164 18.00 -3.15 31.96
CA TYR A 164 18.20 -4.36 31.18
C TYR A 164 18.73 -4.09 29.77
N LEU A 165 19.80 -4.81 29.41
CA LEU A 165 20.36 -4.82 28.06
C LEU A 165 19.61 -5.83 27.19
N ASN A 166 19.26 -5.44 25.97
CA ASN A 166 18.56 -6.27 24.97
C ASN A 166 17.22 -6.84 25.44
N HIS A 167 16.53 -6.16 26.37
CA HIS A 167 15.20 -6.55 26.81
C HIS A 167 14.11 -6.29 25.75
N MET A 168 14.38 -5.45 24.74
CA MET A 168 13.51 -5.27 23.57
C MET A 168 14.21 -5.84 22.34
N VAL A 169 13.57 -6.84 21.72
CA VAL A 169 14.06 -7.49 20.52
C VAL A 169 13.42 -6.81 19.32
N TYR A 170 14.25 -6.17 18.50
CA TYR A 170 13.82 -5.46 17.31
C TYR A 170 14.26 -6.21 16.05
N SER A 171 13.61 -5.93 14.92
CA SER A 171 13.98 -6.45 13.60
C SER A 171 15.44 -6.18 13.23
N ARG A 172 16.06 -5.07 13.66
CA ARG A 172 17.51 -4.82 13.44
C ARG A 172 18.46 -5.87 14.01
N HIS A 173 18.00 -6.73 14.93
CA HIS A 173 18.82 -7.83 15.44
C HIS A 173 18.88 -9.03 14.48
N MET A 174 18.17 -8.96 13.35
CA MET A 174 18.29 -9.93 12.26
C MET A 174 19.56 -9.67 11.47
N THR A 175 20.40 -10.70 11.38
CA THR A 175 21.63 -10.70 10.60
C THR A 175 21.48 -11.65 9.42
N TRP A 176 21.82 -11.17 8.23
CA TRP A 176 21.86 -12.02 7.04
C TRP A 176 23.06 -12.96 7.09
N VAL A 177 22.81 -14.23 6.78
CA VAL A 177 23.83 -15.28 6.68
C VAL A 177 23.86 -15.73 5.21
N PRO A 178 24.88 -15.33 4.43
CA PRO A 178 24.95 -15.69 3.01
C PRO A 178 25.15 -17.20 2.82
N ILE A 179 24.46 -17.76 1.83
CA ILE A 179 24.61 -19.15 1.40
C ILE A 179 25.42 -19.17 0.09
N GLY A 180 26.42 -20.04 0.00
CA GLY A 180 27.22 -20.21 -1.23
C GLY A 180 27.85 -18.89 -1.71
N ASN A 181 27.61 -18.54 -2.97
CA ASN A 181 28.17 -17.34 -3.61
C ASN A 181 27.34 -16.05 -3.39
N GLN A 182 26.29 -16.08 -2.56
CA GLN A 182 25.45 -14.90 -2.34
C GLN A 182 26.22 -13.72 -1.74
N ALA A 183 27.28 -13.97 -0.97
CA ALA A 183 28.11 -12.91 -0.40
C ALA A 183 28.72 -12.00 -1.47
N ASP A 184 29.12 -12.58 -2.61
CA ASP A 184 29.71 -11.85 -3.72
C ASP A 184 28.64 -11.21 -4.62
N VAL A 185 27.55 -11.95 -4.90
CA VAL A 185 26.44 -11.46 -5.74
C VAL A 185 25.72 -10.27 -5.11
N PHE A 186 25.59 -10.25 -3.78
CA PHE A 186 24.87 -9.23 -3.03
C PHE A 186 25.80 -8.35 -2.18
N ALA A 187 27.10 -8.28 -2.51
CA ALA A 187 28.08 -7.50 -1.75
C ALA A 187 27.66 -6.02 -1.56
N ASP A 188 27.05 -5.44 -2.59
CA ASP A 188 26.57 -4.05 -2.60
C ASP A 188 25.16 -3.87 -2.01
N VAL A 189 24.44 -4.97 -1.76
CA VAL A 189 23.04 -4.96 -1.33
C VAL A 189 22.93 -5.40 0.12
N LYS A 190 22.46 -4.48 0.99
CA LYS A 190 22.14 -4.83 2.37
C LYS A 190 20.83 -5.63 2.45
N ILE A 191 20.95 -6.95 2.44
CA ILE A 191 19.84 -7.87 2.71
C ILE A 191 19.51 -7.82 4.21
N GLY A 192 18.22 -7.66 4.52
CA GLY A 192 17.71 -7.58 5.88
C GLY A 192 16.28 -7.05 5.95
N PRO A 193 15.75 -6.76 7.13
CA PRO A 193 14.41 -6.17 7.25
C PRO A 193 14.39 -4.74 6.69
N VAL A 194 13.29 -4.35 6.05
CA VAL A 194 13.10 -2.98 5.54
C VAL A 194 13.12 -1.97 6.69
N HIS A 195 12.38 -2.26 7.76
CA HIS A 195 12.31 -1.43 8.97
C HIS A 195 13.09 -2.10 10.11
N GLY A 196 14.01 -1.37 10.74
CA GLY A 196 14.89 -1.87 11.81
C GLY A 196 14.36 -1.72 13.24
N ASP A 197 13.15 -1.19 13.39
CA ASP A 197 12.52 -0.78 14.66
C ASP A 197 11.22 -1.53 14.97
N ILE A 198 10.87 -2.55 14.17
CA ILE A 198 9.73 -3.42 14.45
C ILE A 198 10.03 -4.23 15.71
N LEU A 199 9.23 -4.06 16.76
CA LEU A 199 9.34 -4.83 17.99
C LEU A 199 8.81 -6.26 17.77
N LEU A 200 9.60 -7.26 18.15
CA LEU A 200 9.29 -8.68 17.96
C LEU A 200 8.95 -9.35 19.28
N ALA A 201 9.81 -9.17 20.27
CA ALA A 201 9.65 -9.74 21.59
C ALA A 201 10.18 -8.81 22.68
N GLN A 202 9.65 -8.99 23.89
CA GLN A 202 10.21 -8.39 25.09
C GLN A 202 10.73 -9.50 26.00
N LEU A 203 11.96 -9.33 26.48
CA LEU A 203 12.68 -10.28 27.29
C LEU A 203 12.90 -9.74 28.71
N ARG A 204 13.26 -10.64 29.62
CA ARG A 204 13.80 -10.36 30.95
C ARG A 204 15.15 -11.05 31.13
N PRO A 205 16.00 -10.58 32.07
CA PRO A 205 17.32 -11.16 32.27
C PRO A 205 17.27 -12.68 32.47
N GLY A 206 18.14 -13.40 31.76
CA GLY A 206 18.16 -14.86 31.74
C GLY A 206 17.40 -15.49 30.58
N GLN A 207 16.55 -14.73 29.88
CA GLN A 207 15.89 -15.18 28.66
C GLN A 207 16.76 -14.93 27.42
N GLU A 208 16.65 -15.82 26.46
CA GLU A 208 17.33 -15.81 25.17
C GLU A 208 16.44 -16.32 24.04
N LEU A 209 16.75 -15.84 22.84
CA LEU A 209 16.20 -16.24 21.55
C LEU A 209 17.35 -16.61 20.63
N ASP A 210 17.33 -17.82 20.08
CA ASP A 210 18.23 -18.26 19.01
C ASP A 210 17.40 -18.88 17.88
N ILE A 211 17.30 -18.16 16.77
CA ILE A 211 16.36 -18.42 15.69
C ILE A 211 17.06 -18.26 14.35
N VAL A 212 16.82 -19.20 13.44
CA VAL A 212 17.19 -19.12 12.02
C VAL A 212 15.91 -19.08 11.18
N MET A 213 15.89 -18.23 10.17
CA MET A 213 14.74 -17.96 9.33
C MET A 213 15.13 -18.16 7.87
N HIS A 214 14.32 -18.89 7.12
CA HIS A 214 14.44 -19.02 5.67
C HIS A 214 13.37 -18.16 5.01
N CYS A 215 13.82 -17.20 4.19
CA CYS A 215 12.96 -16.38 3.36
C CYS A 215 12.91 -16.98 1.96
N VAL A 216 11.71 -17.03 1.40
CA VAL A 216 11.46 -17.53 0.05
C VAL A 216 10.64 -16.51 -0.74
N LYS A 217 10.61 -16.71 -2.05
CA LYS A 217 9.73 -15.98 -2.95
C LYS A 217 8.32 -16.56 -2.92
N GLY A 218 7.31 -15.71 -2.76
CA GLY A 218 5.90 -16.11 -2.77
C GLY A 218 4.97 -15.02 -3.29
N LEU A 219 3.71 -15.38 -3.50
CA LEU A 219 2.67 -14.49 -4.01
C LEU A 219 1.71 -14.04 -2.89
N GLY A 220 1.22 -12.80 -2.97
CA GLY A 220 0.22 -12.26 -2.03
C GLY A 220 -1.09 -13.06 -2.00
N LYS A 221 -1.41 -13.75 -3.10
CA LYS A 221 -2.55 -14.66 -3.21
C LYS A 221 -2.43 -15.87 -2.27
N ASP A 222 -1.22 -16.36 -2.03
CA ASP A 222 -0.98 -17.52 -1.17
C ASP A 222 -1.01 -17.13 0.30
N HIS A 223 -0.39 -16.00 0.64
CA HIS A 223 -0.44 -15.43 1.98
C HIS A 223 -0.22 -13.91 1.94
N ALA A 224 -0.99 -13.16 2.74
CA ALA A 224 -0.95 -11.70 2.77
C ALA A 224 0.44 -11.11 3.11
N LYS A 225 1.31 -11.88 3.77
CA LYS A 225 2.71 -11.51 4.07
C LYS A 225 3.55 -11.23 2.81
N PHE A 226 3.13 -11.77 1.66
CA PHE A 226 3.80 -11.57 0.39
C PHE A 226 3.24 -10.37 -0.41
N SER A 227 2.23 -9.66 0.12
CA SER A 227 1.74 -8.43 -0.53
C SER A 227 2.83 -7.35 -0.52
N PRO A 228 3.27 -6.84 -1.69
CA PRO A 228 4.29 -5.79 -1.76
C PRO A 228 3.76 -4.41 -1.38
N VAL A 229 2.45 -4.22 -1.44
CA VAL A 229 1.79 -2.94 -1.17
C VAL A 229 1.15 -2.98 0.22
N ALA A 230 1.22 -1.85 0.94
CA ALA A 230 0.44 -1.67 2.16
C ALA A 230 -1.05 -1.62 1.82
N THR A 231 -1.42 -0.75 0.88
CA THR A 231 -2.74 -0.75 0.24
C THR A 231 -2.60 -0.21 -1.18
N ALA A 232 -3.37 -0.79 -2.11
CA ALA A 232 -3.52 -0.28 -3.46
C ALA A 232 -5.02 -0.12 -3.74
N SER A 233 -5.43 1.10 -4.02
CA SER A 233 -6.82 1.46 -4.29
C SER A 233 -6.88 2.51 -5.38
N TYR A 234 -8.08 2.73 -5.93
CA TYR A 234 -8.34 3.82 -6.86
C TYR A 234 -9.70 4.42 -6.52
N ARG A 235 -9.88 5.69 -6.90
CA ARG A 235 -11.15 6.41 -6.85
C ARG A 235 -11.40 7.06 -8.20
N LEU A 236 -12.67 7.17 -8.59
CA LEU A 236 -13.03 8.00 -9.74
C LEU A 236 -12.84 9.47 -9.38
N LEU A 237 -12.41 10.26 -10.37
CA LEU A 237 -12.22 11.70 -10.19
C LEU A 237 -13.59 12.37 -9.95
N PRO A 238 -13.82 13.02 -8.80
CA PRO A 238 -15.07 13.70 -8.55
C PRO A 238 -15.16 14.98 -9.40
N GLU A 239 -16.30 15.18 -10.06
CA GLU A 239 -16.63 16.43 -10.74
C GLU A 239 -17.88 17.03 -10.09
N ILE A 240 -17.72 18.18 -9.43
CA ILE A 240 -18.81 18.88 -8.74
C ILE A 240 -19.21 20.08 -9.58
N THR A 241 -20.44 20.09 -10.10
CA THR A 241 -20.99 21.19 -10.88
C THR A 241 -22.10 21.90 -10.10
N LEU A 242 -22.04 23.23 -10.02
CA LEU A 242 -23.11 24.04 -9.46
C LEU A 242 -24.15 24.31 -10.55
N LEU A 243 -25.37 23.86 -10.31
CA LEU A 243 -26.49 24.06 -11.24
C LEU A 243 -26.98 25.53 -11.26
N GLN A 244 -26.73 26.25 -10.17
CA GLN A 244 -27.15 27.64 -9.98
C GLN A 244 -26.05 28.39 -9.21
N THR A 245 -25.98 29.70 -9.40
CA THR A 245 -25.09 30.57 -8.63
C THR A 245 -25.51 30.60 -7.16
N VAL A 246 -24.57 30.39 -6.25
CA VAL A 246 -24.79 30.41 -4.80
C VAL A 246 -23.99 31.57 -4.21
N GLU A 247 -24.65 32.45 -3.46
CA GLU A 247 -24.07 33.71 -2.97
C GLU A 247 -24.31 33.94 -1.47
N GLY A 248 -23.52 34.82 -0.86
CA GLY A 248 -23.70 35.27 0.52
C GLY A 248 -23.52 34.15 1.55
N GLU A 249 -24.36 34.15 2.59
CA GLU A 249 -24.29 33.16 3.68
C GLU A 249 -24.49 31.72 3.19
N THR A 250 -25.26 31.53 2.11
CA THR A 250 -25.48 30.21 1.54
C THR A 250 -24.23 29.60 0.92
N ALA A 251 -23.33 30.43 0.37
CA ALA A 251 -22.04 29.97 -0.15
C ALA A 251 -21.10 29.50 0.98
N GLU A 252 -21.10 30.21 2.11
CA GLU A 252 -20.33 29.80 3.29
C GLU A 252 -20.88 28.51 3.91
N ARG A 253 -22.20 28.34 3.95
CA ARG A 253 -22.83 27.08 4.38
C ARG A 253 -22.47 25.94 3.43
N LEU A 254 -22.53 26.17 2.12
CA LEU A 254 -22.16 25.20 1.10
C LEU A 254 -20.70 24.75 1.29
N LYS A 255 -19.76 25.69 1.43
CA LYS A 255 -18.34 25.40 1.66
C LYS A 255 -18.12 24.48 2.85
N ARG A 256 -18.85 24.67 3.96
CA ARG A 256 -18.75 23.81 5.15
C ARG A 256 -19.26 22.38 4.96
N CYS A 257 -20.07 22.13 3.93
CA CYS A 257 -20.55 20.79 3.60
C CYS A 257 -19.50 19.94 2.86
N PHE A 258 -18.42 20.55 2.36
CA PHE A 258 -17.37 19.86 1.61
C PHE A 258 -16.04 19.86 2.37
N SER A 259 -15.14 18.97 1.96
CA SER A 259 -13.80 18.90 2.52
C SER A 259 -13.05 20.23 2.31
N PRO A 260 -12.17 20.63 3.26
CA PRO A 260 -11.38 21.84 3.12
C PRO A 260 -10.60 21.86 1.80
N GLY A 261 -10.60 23.00 1.10
CA GLY A 261 -9.89 23.17 -0.17
C GLY A 261 -10.66 22.76 -1.44
N VAL A 262 -11.82 22.09 -1.32
CA VAL A 262 -12.63 21.71 -2.49
C VAL A 262 -13.42 22.89 -3.06
N ILE A 263 -13.97 23.74 -2.19
CA ILE A 263 -14.76 24.92 -2.57
C ILE A 263 -14.10 26.18 -1.99
N GLU A 264 -13.81 27.13 -2.88
CA GLU A 264 -13.31 28.45 -2.53
C GLU A 264 -14.39 29.51 -2.79
N VAL A 265 -14.50 30.48 -1.88
CA VAL A 265 -15.44 31.60 -1.98
C VAL A 265 -14.62 32.83 -2.33
N GLU A 266 -14.87 33.40 -3.50
CA GLU A 266 -14.23 34.63 -3.96
C GLU A 266 -15.16 35.83 -3.80
N ASN A 267 -14.59 36.95 -3.31
CA ASN A 267 -15.27 38.23 -3.24
C ASN A 267 -14.98 39.01 -4.53
N ILE A 268 -15.96 39.14 -5.40
CA ILE A 268 -15.84 39.98 -6.61
C ILE A 268 -16.58 41.30 -6.33
N ASP A 269 -15.83 42.41 -6.35
CA ASP A 269 -16.32 43.80 -6.30
C ASP A 269 -16.95 44.32 -5.00
N GLY A 270 -16.42 44.00 -3.82
CA GLY A 270 -16.77 44.70 -2.56
C GLY A 270 -18.24 44.59 -2.12
N ARG A 271 -19.06 43.88 -2.89
CA ARG A 271 -20.32 43.29 -2.49
C ARG A 271 -19.98 41.93 -1.91
N THR A 272 -20.63 41.64 -0.77
CA THR A 272 -20.64 40.35 -0.06
C THR A 272 -20.46 39.12 -0.97
N PRO A 273 -19.78 38.06 -0.48
CA PRO A 273 -19.16 37.00 -1.30
C PRO A 273 -20.10 36.47 -2.38
N SER A 274 -19.84 36.89 -3.60
CA SER A 274 -20.76 36.80 -4.73
C SER A 274 -20.26 35.89 -5.85
N LYS A 275 -19.16 35.15 -5.64
CA LYS A 275 -18.79 34.09 -6.59
C LYS A 275 -18.00 32.96 -5.95
N VAL A 276 -18.53 31.74 -6.08
CA VAL A 276 -17.76 30.52 -5.87
C VAL A 276 -16.99 30.27 -7.17
N THR A 277 -15.71 30.63 -7.20
CA THR A 277 -14.83 30.27 -8.33
C THR A 277 -14.13 28.97 -7.99
N TYR A 278 -14.32 27.96 -8.84
CA TYR A 278 -13.60 26.71 -8.70
C TYR A 278 -12.14 26.91 -9.12
N ARG A 279 -11.22 26.80 -8.17
CA ARG A 279 -9.93 26.18 -8.46
C ARG A 279 -10.03 24.74 -7.99
N LEU A 280 -10.28 23.82 -8.93
CA LEU A 280 -10.02 22.40 -8.74
C LEU A 280 -8.51 22.23 -8.52
N ARG A 281 -8.04 22.47 -7.29
CA ARG A 281 -6.91 21.74 -6.75
C ARG A 281 -7.51 20.56 -6.03
N ILE A 282 -7.58 19.43 -6.72
CA ILE A 282 -7.70 18.14 -6.06
C ILE A 282 -6.33 17.88 -5.42
N ALA A 283 -6.05 18.61 -4.33
CA ALA A 283 -5.12 18.17 -3.32
C ALA A 283 -5.97 17.33 -2.37
N ALA A 284 -6.32 16.13 -2.81
CA ALA A 284 -6.77 15.13 -1.88
C ALA A 284 -5.52 14.41 -1.38
N ASP A 285 -4.73 15.17 -0.61
CA ASP A 285 -3.62 14.66 0.19
C ASP A 285 -4.18 13.56 1.11
N PHE A 286 -3.59 12.38 1.05
CA PHE A 286 -3.68 11.37 2.10
C PHE A 286 -2.47 11.49 3.02
#